data_AF-A0A3B0VTG4-F1
#
_entry.id   AF-A0A3B0VTG4-F1
#
_cell.length_a   1.000
_cell.length_b   1.000
_cell.length_c   1.000
_cell.angle_alpha   90.00
_cell.angle_beta   90.00
_cell.angle_gamma   90.00
#
_symmetry.space_group_name_H-M   'P 1'
#
loop_
_entity.id
_entity.type
_entity.pdbx_description
1 polymer ?
#
loop_
_entity_poly.entity_id
_entity_poly.type
_entity_poly.pdbx_seq_one_letter_code
_entity_poly.pdbx_strand_id
1 'polypeptide(L)'
;MKTVFVAMSADIFHTGHLNIIKVARELGDVIVGLGTDEISAQYKQMAFMSYEQRKAILENIKGVTRVIPQPTLDLVPNLRALKPDFVVHGDDWKTGLLRETRQGVIDVLQEWGGQLIEPAYTSGISSTNLRAALNSATNSPEYRSRQLHRLFTFKPFVRMIEVHNGLSAAVAENTNVSINKKVAEFDALWLGAESEALMAL
;
A
#
# COMPACT_ATOMS: atom_id res chain seq x y z
N MET A 1 -17.64 20.78 -17.03
CA MET A 1 -17.33 20.75 -15.58
C MET A 1 -15.82 20.87 -15.44
N LYS A 2 -15.29 21.47 -14.37
CA LYS A 2 -13.83 21.51 -14.17
C LYS A 2 -13.30 20.12 -13.83
N THR A 3 -12.05 19.87 -14.16
CA THR A 3 -11.37 18.58 -13.97
C THR A 3 -10.23 18.71 -12.96
N VAL A 4 -10.10 17.70 -12.11
CA VAL A 4 -9.15 17.68 -11.00
C VAL A 4 -8.35 16.41 -11.05
N PHE A 5 -7.02 16.51 -11.07
CA PHE A 5 -6.13 15.36 -11.05
C PHE A 5 -5.55 15.15 -9.65
N VAL A 6 -5.56 13.91 -9.18
CA VAL A 6 -4.99 13.52 -7.89
C VAL A 6 -4.10 12.30 -8.08
N ALA A 7 -2.82 12.42 -7.78
CA ALA A 7 -1.90 11.27 -7.80
C ALA A 7 -1.84 10.60 -6.41
N MET A 8 -1.99 9.27 -6.34
CA MET A 8 -1.83 8.52 -5.10
C MET A 8 -1.46 7.06 -5.35
N SER A 9 -0.81 6.42 -4.38
CA SER A 9 -0.58 4.96 -4.40
C SER A 9 -1.76 4.18 -3.81
N ALA A 10 -2.46 4.75 -2.82
CA ALA A 10 -3.70 4.22 -2.24
C ALA A 10 -3.67 2.71 -1.91
N ASP A 11 -2.57 2.24 -1.30
CA ASP A 11 -2.46 0.85 -0.86
C ASP A 11 -3.39 0.58 0.33
N ILE A 12 -2.96 0.74 1.58
CA ILE A 12 -3.92 0.69 2.70
C ILE A 12 -4.73 1.98 2.70
N PHE A 13 -5.97 1.92 2.19
CA PHE A 13 -6.83 3.09 2.09
C PHE A 13 -7.26 3.59 3.47
N HIS A 14 -7.17 4.90 3.70
CA HIS A 14 -7.39 5.53 5.00
C HIS A 14 -7.89 6.97 4.86
N THR A 15 -8.19 7.62 6.00
CA THR A 15 -8.79 8.97 6.04
C THR A 15 -7.94 10.05 5.37
N GLY A 16 -6.60 9.93 5.38
CA GLY A 16 -5.72 10.80 4.58
C GLY A 16 -6.06 10.84 3.08
N HIS A 17 -6.30 9.69 2.44
CA HIS A 17 -6.71 9.65 1.02
C HIS A 17 -8.11 10.28 0.84
N LEU A 18 -9.04 9.99 1.75
CA LEU A 18 -10.38 10.59 1.73
C LEU A 18 -10.36 12.11 1.86
N ASN A 19 -9.44 12.66 2.65
CA ASN A 19 -9.31 14.11 2.82
C ASN A 19 -8.86 14.79 1.53
N ILE A 20 -7.87 14.22 0.84
CA ILE A 20 -7.44 14.71 -0.48
C ILE A 20 -8.59 14.66 -1.49
N ILE A 21 -9.31 13.53 -1.56
CA ILE A 21 -10.46 13.38 -2.48
C ILE A 21 -11.58 14.36 -2.12
N LYS A 22 -11.81 14.63 -0.82
CA LYS A 22 -12.79 15.62 -0.36
C LYS A 22 -12.45 17.03 -0.85
N VAL A 23 -11.20 17.44 -0.75
CA VAL A 23 -10.76 18.75 -1.28
C VAL A 23 -10.89 18.77 -2.80
N ALA A 24 -10.48 17.71 -3.49
CA ALA A 24 -10.55 17.61 -4.93
C ALA A 24 -11.99 17.73 -5.47
N ARG A 25 -12.97 17.04 -4.87
CA ARG A 25 -14.36 17.08 -5.34
C ARG A 25 -15.07 18.43 -5.13
N GLU A 26 -14.52 19.31 -4.30
CA GLU A 26 -15.03 20.69 -4.15
C GLU A 26 -14.62 21.56 -5.36
N LEU A 27 -13.61 21.14 -6.12
CA LEU A 27 -13.07 21.85 -7.27
C LEU A 27 -13.62 21.37 -8.62
N GLY A 28 -14.03 20.10 -8.72
CA GLY A 28 -14.54 19.52 -9.97
C GLY A 28 -14.57 17.99 -10.01
N ASP A 29 -14.62 17.42 -11.21
CA ASP A 29 -14.60 15.98 -11.46
C ASP A 29 -13.21 15.41 -11.16
N VAL A 30 -13.14 14.41 -10.27
CA VAL A 30 -11.86 13.89 -9.76
C VAL A 30 -11.39 12.72 -10.62
N ILE A 31 -10.23 12.88 -11.23
CA ILE A 31 -9.48 11.83 -11.92
C ILE A 31 -8.29 11.45 -11.05
N VAL A 32 -8.24 10.19 -10.64
CA VAL A 32 -7.13 9.68 -9.82
C VAL A 32 -6.07 9.02 -10.70
N GLY A 33 -4.85 9.52 -10.65
CA GLY A 33 -3.65 8.82 -11.13
C GLY A 33 -3.18 7.83 -10.08
N LEU A 34 -3.52 6.56 -10.26
CA LEU A 34 -3.17 5.48 -9.34
C LEU A 34 -1.81 4.88 -9.70
N GLY A 35 -0.88 4.93 -8.76
CA GLY A 35 0.45 4.31 -8.92
C GLY A 35 0.33 2.82 -9.28
N THR A 36 0.99 2.36 -10.33
CA THR A 36 1.02 0.93 -10.70
C THR A 36 1.77 0.08 -9.67
N ASP A 37 1.75 -1.24 -9.84
CA ASP A 37 2.47 -2.14 -8.94
C ASP A 37 4.00 -2.00 -9.11
N GLU A 38 4.46 -1.76 -10.34
CA GLU A 38 5.88 -1.55 -10.67
C GLU A 38 6.44 -0.31 -9.98
N ILE A 39 5.73 0.82 -10.06
CA ILE A 39 6.19 2.05 -9.40
C ILE A 39 6.17 1.91 -7.89
N SER A 40 5.19 1.18 -7.35
CA SER A 40 5.09 0.92 -5.92
C SER A 40 6.27 0.07 -5.43
N ALA A 41 6.68 -0.93 -6.21
CA ALA A 41 7.83 -1.78 -5.89
C ALA A 41 9.19 -1.07 -6.06
N GLN A 42 9.31 -0.14 -7.03
CA GLN A 42 10.57 0.56 -7.29
C GLN A 42 10.84 1.70 -6.30
N TYR A 43 9.81 2.47 -5.91
CA TYR A 43 10.00 3.72 -5.16
C TYR A 43 9.53 3.64 -3.72
N LYS A 44 8.73 2.61 -3.38
CA LYS A 44 8.21 2.37 -2.04
C LYS A 44 8.34 0.88 -1.73
N GLN A 45 7.60 0.43 -0.73
CA GLN A 45 7.39 -0.98 -0.48
C GLN A 45 6.35 -1.54 -1.45
N MET A 46 6.50 -2.81 -1.79
CA MET A 46 5.49 -3.55 -2.54
C MET A 46 4.11 -3.36 -1.89
N ALA A 47 3.16 -2.91 -2.70
CA ALA A 47 1.77 -2.73 -2.28
C ALA A 47 1.21 -4.08 -1.81
N PHE A 48 0.37 -4.04 -0.77
CA PHE A 48 -0.28 -5.23 -0.25
C PHE A 48 -1.42 -5.64 -1.18
N MET A 49 -2.13 -4.64 -1.72
CA MET A 49 -3.14 -4.83 -2.75
C MET A 49 -2.56 -4.57 -4.14
N SER A 50 -2.95 -5.39 -5.11
CA SER A 50 -2.61 -5.17 -6.52
C SER A 50 -3.21 -3.86 -7.03
N TYR A 51 -2.68 -3.35 -8.14
CA TYR A 51 -3.20 -2.19 -8.82
C TYR A 51 -4.71 -2.31 -9.09
N GLU A 52 -5.17 -3.47 -9.58
CA GLU A 52 -6.59 -3.70 -9.87
C GLU A 52 -7.47 -3.67 -8.62
N GLN A 53 -6.99 -4.21 -7.49
CA GLN A 53 -7.71 -4.14 -6.22
C GLN A 53 -7.82 -2.69 -5.71
N ARG A 54 -6.71 -1.94 -5.76
CA ARG A 54 -6.67 -0.52 -5.35
C ARG A 54 -7.54 0.34 -6.27
N LYS A 55 -7.53 0.06 -7.57
CA LYS A 55 -8.38 0.69 -8.58
C LYS A 55 -9.86 0.46 -8.28
N ALA A 56 -10.25 -0.79 -8.06
CA ALA A 56 -11.65 -1.14 -7.75
C ALA A 56 -12.17 -0.41 -6.50
N ILE A 57 -11.34 -0.26 -5.46
CA ILE A 57 -11.69 0.53 -4.28
C ILE A 57 -11.95 1.99 -4.68
N LEU A 58 -10.98 2.62 -5.36
CA LEU A 58 -11.06 4.04 -5.73
C LEU A 58 -12.23 4.35 -6.67
N GLU A 59 -12.54 3.48 -7.62
CA GLU A 59 -13.68 3.63 -8.54
C GLU A 59 -15.03 3.63 -7.81
N ASN A 60 -15.09 3.08 -6.59
CA ASN A 60 -16.28 3.08 -5.74
C ASN A 60 -16.26 4.17 -4.66
N ILE A 61 -15.22 5.01 -4.61
CA ILE A 61 -15.18 6.15 -3.68
C ILE A 61 -16.00 7.30 -4.25
N LYS A 62 -16.96 7.78 -3.44
CA LYS A 62 -17.80 8.92 -3.78
C LYS A 62 -16.96 10.14 -4.20
N GLY A 63 -17.21 10.63 -5.41
CA GLY A 63 -16.56 11.81 -5.98
C GLY A 63 -15.39 11.49 -6.90
N VAL A 64 -14.91 10.24 -6.95
CA VAL A 64 -13.97 9.79 -7.97
C VAL A 64 -14.73 9.51 -9.26
N THR A 65 -14.40 10.24 -10.33
CA THR A 65 -15.03 10.10 -11.64
C THR A 65 -14.31 9.07 -12.51
N ARG A 66 -12.98 8.99 -12.39
CA ARG A 66 -12.15 8.04 -13.14
C ARG A 66 -10.86 7.71 -12.41
N VAL A 67 -10.38 6.49 -12.56
CA VAL A 67 -9.05 6.07 -12.11
C VAL A 67 -8.23 5.67 -13.33
N ILE A 68 -7.00 6.21 -13.45
CA ILE A 68 -6.06 5.92 -14.54
C ILE A 68 -4.71 5.49 -13.96
N PRO A 69 -3.91 4.68 -14.68
CA PRO A 69 -2.60 4.29 -14.23
C PRO A 69 -1.62 5.48 -14.19
N GLN A 70 -0.77 5.50 -13.18
CA GLN A 70 0.37 6.40 -13.03
C GLN A 70 1.63 5.53 -12.90
N PRO A 71 2.31 5.23 -14.02
CA PRO A 71 3.42 4.26 -14.04
C PRO A 71 4.76 4.84 -13.57
N THR A 72 4.85 6.16 -13.41
CA THR A 72 6.07 6.90 -13.06
C THR A 72 5.80 7.89 -11.92
N LEU A 73 6.84 8.33 -11.20
CA LEU A 73 6.72 9.47 -10.29
C LEU A 73 6.46 10.77 -11.04
N ASP A 74 6.93 10.89 -12.28
CA ASP A 74 6.64 12.04 -13.14
C ASP A 74 5.16 12.07 -13.55
N LEU A 75 4.43 13.08 -13.08
CA LEU A 75 3.01 13.26 -13.36
C LEU A 75 2.77 13.91 -14.73
N VAL A 76 3.78 14.54 -15.32
CA VAL A 76 3.65 15.36 -16.54
C VAL A 76 2.98 14.64 -17.72
N PRO A 77 3.28 13.35 -18.03
CA PRO A 77 2.62 12.66 -19.14
C PRO A 77 1.10 12.61 -18.99
N ASN A 78 0.61 12.26 -17.80
CA ASN A 78 -0.82 12.23 -17.51
C ASN A 78 -1.41 13.65 -17.47
N LEU A 79 -0.68 14.64 -16.94
CA LEU A 79 -1.14 16.03 -16.95
C LEU A 79 -1.28 16.58 -18.38
N ARG A 80 -0.34 16.31 -19.28
CA ARG A 80 -0.43 16.76 -20.68
C ARG A 80 -1.57 16.08 -21.44
N ALA A 81 -1.85 14.82 -21.16
CA ALA A 81 -2.94 14.08 -21.78
C ALA A 81 -4.32 14.57 -21.31
N LEU A 82 -4.44 14.94 -20.03
CA LEU A 82 -5.70 15.33 -19.41
C LEU A 82 -5.97 16.84 -19.44
N LYS A 83 -4.90 17.65 -19.38
CA LYS A 83 -4.93 19.11 -19.18
C LYS A 83 -5.91 19.54 -18.08
N PRO A 84 -5.75 19.04 -16.83
CA PRO A 84 -6.70 19.33 -15.77
C PRO A 84 -6.66 20.80 -15.35
N ASP A 85 -7.81 21.32 -14.89
CA ASP A 85 -7.89 22.65 -14.30
C ASP A 85 -7.12 22.72 -12.97
N PHE A 86 -7.12 21.62 -12.22
CA PHE A 86 -6.49 21.54 -10.91
C PHE A 86 -5.69 20.25 -10.73
N VAL A 87 -4.58 20.34 -10.02
CA VAL A 87 -3.92 19.19 -9.38
C VAL A 87 -4.05 19.36 -7.88
N VAL A 88 -4.42 18.29 -7.16
CA VAL A 88 -4.46 18.29 -5.70
C VAL A 88 -3.48 17.25 -5.16
N HIS A 89 -2.60 17.68 -4.27
CA HIS A 89 -1.64 16.82 -3.57
C HIS A 89 -1.41 17.33 -2.15
N GLY A 90 -1.08 16.46 -1.19
CA GLY A 90 -0.65 16.92 0.14
C GLY A 90 0.58 17.83 0.07
N ASP A 91 0.79 18.68 1.06
CA ASP A 91 1.96 19.57 1.11
C ASP A 91 3.28 18.88 1.52
N ASP A 92 3.23 17.57 1.82
CA ASP A 92 4.37 16.74 2.25
C ASP A 92 5.46 16.60 1.17
N TRP A 93 5.09 16.72 -0.11
CA TRP A 93 6.02 16.63 -1.23
C TRP A 93 6.76 17.95 -1.57
N LYS A 94 6.53 19.04 -0.81
CA LYS A 94 7.28 20.29 -0.97
C LYS A 94 8.77 20.12 -0.70
N THR A 95 9.12 19.10 0.08
CA THR A 95 10.49 18.73 0.43
C THR A 95 10.76 17.27 0.06
N GLY A 96 12.02 16.86 0.08
CA GLY A 96 12.42 15.48 -0.20
C GLY A 96 12.37 15.11 -1.68
N LEU A 97 12.24 13.81 -1.94
CA LEU A 97 12.43 13.18 -3.25
C LEU A 97 11.47 13.71 -4.33
N LEU A 98 10.23 14.05 -3.95
CA LEU A 98 9.18 14.46 -4.88
C LEU A 98 9.19 15.96 -5.21
N ARG A 99 10.16 16.73 -4.69
CA ARG A 99 10.25 18.17 -4.94
C ARG A 99 10.39 18.50 -6.42
N GLU A 100 11.16 17.72 -7.18
CA GLU A 100 11.35 17.92 -8.61
C GLU A 100 10.07 17.60 -9.39
N THR A 101 9.40 16.50 -9.05
CA THR A 101 8.07 16.17 -9.58
C THR A 101 7.08 17.31 -9.35
N ARG A 102 7.05 17.87 -8.14
CA ARG A 102 6.20 19.02 -7.80
C ARG A 102 6.49 20.22 -8.69
N GLN A 103 7.76 20.52 -8.94
CA GLN A 103 8.12 21.65 -9.81
C GLN A 103 7.66 21.40 -11.26
N GLY A 104 7.88 20.20 -11.80
CA GLY A 104 7.40 19.85 -13.14
C GLY A 104 5.87 19.96 -13.29
N VAL A 105 5.12 19.63 -12.23
CA VAL A 105 3.67 19.83 -12.19
C VAL A 105 3.29 21.31 -12.28
N ILE A 106 3.97 22.18 -11.50
CA ILE A 106 3.72 23.63 -11.52
C ILE A 106 4.00 24.20 -12.91
N ASP A 107 5.16 23.86 -13.48
CA ASP A 107 5.60 24.38 -14.77
C ASP A 107 4.63 23.98 -15.88
N VAL A 108 4.20 22.71 -15.89
CA VAL A 108 3.29 22.18 -16.90
C VAL A 108 1.88 22.74 -16.77
N LEU A 109 1.38 22.95 -15.54
CA LEU A 109 0.05 23.56 -15.33
C LEU A 109 -0.01 25.01 -15.83
N GLN A 110 1.09 25.77 -15.75
CA GLN A 110 1.15 27.15 -16.24
C GLN A 110 0.89 27.26 -17.75
N GLU A 111 1.23 26.22 -18.53
CA GLU A 111 1.03 26.21 -19.98
C GLU A 111 -0.44 26.38 -20.41
N TRP A 112 -1.39 26.01 -19.54
CA TRP A 112 -2.83 26.17 -19.80
C TRP A 112 -3.60 26.88 -18.69
N GLY A 113 -2.89 27.48 -17.72
CA GLY A 113 -3.50 28.18 -16.59
C GLY A 113 -4.14 27.27 -15.54
N GLY A 114 -3.70 26.02 -15.44
CA GLY A 114 -4.07 25.12 -14.36
C GLY A 114 -3.45 25.53 -13.02
N GLN A 115 -3.97 24.99 -11.92
CA GLN A 115 -3.54 25.36 -10.56
C GLN A 115 -3.21 24.14 -9.69
N LEU A 116 -2.11 24.23 -8.93
CA LEU A 116 -1.77 23.25 -7.91
C LEU A 116 -2.36 23.67 -6.56
N ILE A 117 -3.16 22.79 -5.95
CA ILE A 117 -3.79 22.97 -4.64
C ILE A 117 -3.16 22.00 -3.65
N GLU A 118 -2.61 22.53 -2.56
CA GLU A 118 -1.82 21.76 -1.59
C GLU A 118 -2.41 21.82 -0.18
N PRO A 119 -3.46 21.04 0.13
CA PRO A 119 -3.97 20.92 1.49
C PRO A 119 -2.90 20.34 2.43
N ALA A 120 -2.99 20.72 3.71
CA ALA A 120 -2.12 20.18 4.75
C ALA A 120 -2.22 18.64 4.80
N TYR A 121 -1.07 17.98 4.87
CA TYR A 121 -1.01 16.53 5.00
C TYR A 121 -1.71 16.05 6.28
N THR A 122 -2.49 14.98 6.17
CA THR A 122 -3.22 14.44 7.31
C THR A 122 -2.24 13.76 8.28
N SER A 123 -2.05 14.36 9.45
CA SER A 123 -1.17 13.82 10.48
C SER A 123 -1.80 12.60 11.18
N GLY A 124 -0.95 11.75 11.75
CA GLY A 124 -1.39 10.62 12.58
C GLY A 124 -1.81 9.34 11.85
N ILE A 125 -1.96 9.35 10.52
CA ILE A 125 -2.29 8.14 9.74
C ILE A 125 -1.59 8.13 8.38
N SER A 126 -0.97 7.00 8.06
CA SER A 126 -0.36 6.71 6.76
C SER A 126 -0.32 5.21 6.53
N SER A 127 -0.23 4.75 5.28
CA SER A 127 -0.04 3.32 4.98
C SER A 127 1.20 2.76 5.69
N THR A 128 2.27 3.54 5.80
CA THR A 128 3.49 3.15 6.51
C THR A 128 3.23 2.95 8.00
N ASN A 129 2.52 3.87 8.65
CA ASN A 129 2.20 3.77 10.08
C ASN A 129 1.26 2.59 10.35
N LEU A 130 0.26 2.36 9.48
CA LEU A 130 -0.65 1.23 9.60
C LEU A 130 0.10 -0.10 9.43
N ARG A 131 1.01 -0.20 8.46
CA ARG A 131 1.88 -1.37 8.29
C ARG A 131 2.78 -1.59 9.51
N ALA A 132 3.40 -0.54 10.03
CA ALA A 132 4.24 -0.64 11.22
C ALA A 132 3.44 -1.09 12.46
N ALA A 133 2.22 -0.58 12.63
CA ALA A 133 1.31 -1.00 13.69
C ALA A 133 0.90 -2.48 13.55
N LEU A 134 0.58 -2.93 12.34
CA LEU A 134 0.27 -4.33 12.07
C LEU A 134 1.47 -5.24 12.33
N ASN A 135 2.64 -4.89 11.80
CA ASN A 135 3.87 -5.67 11.98
C ASN A 135 4.28 -5.77 13.46
N SER A 136 4.21 -4.66 14.21
CA SER A 136 4.51 -4.70 15.65
C SER A 136 3.50 -5.56 16.43
N ALA A 137 2.23 -5.53 16.04
CA ALA A 137 1.17 -6.33 16.68
C ALA A 137 1.27 -7.83 16.35
N THR A 138 1.67 -8.23 15.14
CA THR A 138 1.64 -9.62 14.68
C THR A 138 3.01 -10.33 14.70
N ASN A 139 4.11 -9.59 14.60
CA ASN A 139 5.46 -10.14 14.49
C ASN A 139 6.33 -9.92 15.73
N SER A 140 5.78 -9.39 16.83
CA SER A 140 6.52 -9.31 18.08
C SER A 140 6.82 -10.70 18.65
N PRO A 141 8.02 -10.95 19.20
CA PRO A 141 8.33 -12.21 19.89
C PRO A 141 7.30 -12.55 20.97
N GLU A 142 6.79 -11.54 21.68
CA GLU A 142 5.78 -11.68 22.71
C GLU A 142 4.43 -12.15 22.15
N TYR A 143 4.00 -11.60 21.00
CA TYR A 143 2.77 -12.07 20.35
C TYR A 143 2.92 -13.50 19.85
N ARG A 144 4.02 -13.82 19.16
CA ARG A 144 4.30 -15.19 18.67
C ARG A 144 4.37 -16.21 19.80
N SER A 145 5.09 -15.88 20.88
CA SER A 145 5.19 -16.70 22.08
C SER A 145 3.81 -16.91 22.74
N ARG A 146 3.02 -15.84 22.89
CA ARG A 146 1.67 -15.93 23.46
C ARG A 146 0.75 -16.81 22.62
N GLN A 147 0.79 -16.71 21.29
CA GLN A 147 -0.03 -17.57 20.42
C GLN A 147 0.41 -19.04 20.53
N LEU A 148 1.70 -19.32 20.58
CA LEU A 148 2.23 -20.67 20.79
C LEU A 148 1.80 -21.25 22.15
N HIS A 149 1.90 -20.46 23.22
CA HIS A 149 1.41 -20.86 24.55
C HIS A 149 -0.10 -21.15 24.57
N ARG A 150 -0.90 -20.36 23.85
CA ARG A 150 -2.33 -20.63 23.69
C ARG A 150 -2.55 -21.95 22.95
N LEU A 151 -1.80 -22.24 21.89
CA LEU A 151 -1.91 -23.52 21.18
C LEU A 151 -1.65 -24.72 22.10
N PHE A 152 -0.64 -24.65 22.98
CA PHE A 152 -0.38 -25.70 23.98
C PHE A 152 -1.52 -25.87 25.00
N THR A 153 -2.34 -24.85 25.21
CA THR A 153 -3.51 -24.94 26.11
C THR A 153 -4.67 -25.69 25.46
N PHE A 154 -4.81 -25.60 24.13
CA PHE A 154 -5.99 -26.12 23.41
C PHE A 154 -5.72 -27.41 22.63
N LYS A 155 -4.47 -27.70 22.29
CA LYS A 155 -4.09 -28.91 21.55
C LYS A 155 -3.27 -29.85 22.45
N PRO A 156 -3.60 -31.15 22.49
CA PRO A 156 -2.80 -32.13 23.23
C PRO A 156 -1.39 -32.27 22.65
N PHE A 157 -1.25 -32.05 21.33
CA PHE A 157 0.02 -32.02 20.62
C PHE A 157 0.03 -30.87 19.63
N VAL A 158 1.11 -30.09 19.63
CA VAL A 158 1.37 -29.03 18.64
C VAL A 158 2.43 -29.58 17.69
N ARG A 159 2.09 -29.71 16.40
CA ARG A 159 3.01 -30.17 15.36
C ARG A 159 3.79 -28.97 14.83
N MET A 160 5.09 -29.01 15.01
CA MET A 160 5.99 -27.96 14.54
C MET A 160 6.91 -28.52 13.48
N ILE A 161 7.28 -27.68 12.52
CA ILE A 161 8.28 -28.01 11.50
C ILE A 161 9.34 -26.92 11.43
N GLU A 162 10.59 -27.35 11.32
CA GLU A 162 11.70 -26.45 11.05
C GLU A 162 11.71 -26.03 9.58
N VAL A 163 11.88 -24.73 9.36
CA VAL A 163 11.98 -24.11 8.04
C VAL A 163 13.24 -23.26 7.99
N HIS A 164 13.87 -23.23 6.82
CA HIS A 164 15.20 -22.62 6.64
C HIS A 164 15.15 -21.30 5.86
N ASN A 165 14.04 -21.03 5.16
CA ASN A 165 13.81 -19.81 4.40
C ASN A 165 12.31 -19.65 4.06
N GLY A 166 11.94 -18.52 3.44
CA GLY A 166 10.55 -18.22 3.05
C GLY A 166 9.92 -19.24 2.09
N LEU A 167 10.70 -19.89 1.22
CA LEU A 167 10.18 -20.93 0.32
C LEU A 167 9.80 -22.19 1.10
N SER A 168 10.68 -22.67 1.98
CA SER A 168 10.38 -23.82 2.85
C SER A 168 9.22 -23.54 3.82
N ALA A 169 9.08 -22.29 4.29
CA ALA A 169 7.94 -21.84 5.07
C ALA A 169 6.64 -21.91 4.26
N ALA A 170 6.63 -21.37 3.04
CA ALA A 170 5.47 -21.42 2.16
C ALA A 170 5.04 -22.86 1.83
N VAL A 171 5.99 -23.78 1.60
CA VAL A 171 5.69 -25.20 1.39
C VAL A 171 5.06 -25.81 2.65
N ALA A 172 5.65 -25.57 3.82
CA ALA A 172 5.14 -26.09 5.09
C ALA A 172 3.72 -25.60 5.40
N GLU A 173 3.43 -24.31 5.19
CA GLU A 173 2.11 -23.71 5.42
C GLU A 173 1.01 -24.29 4.52
N ASN A 174 1.38 -24.71 3.30
CA ASN A 174 0.44 -25.30 2.35
C ASN A 174 0.39 -26.83 2.42
N THR A 175 1.23 -27.46 3.24
CA THR A 175 1.29 -28.92 3.38
C THR A 175 0.21 -29.41 4.33
N ASN A 176 -0.74 -30.16 3.80
CA ASN A 176 -1.74 -30.85 4.60
C ASN A 176 -2.08 -32.23 4.03
N VAL A 177 -2.64 -33.10 4.88
CA VAL A 177 -3.13 -34.42 4.49
C VAL A 177 -4.46 -34.69 5.17
N SER A 178 -5.42 -35.26 4.43
CA SER A 178 -6.71 -35.67 4.99
C SER A 178 -6.63 -37.11 5.49
N ILE A 179 -6.76 -37.31 6.80
CA ILE A 179 -6.77 -38.62 7.45
C ILE A 179 -8.09 -38.75 8.21
N ASN A 180 -8.92 -39.74 7.87
CA ASN A 180 -10.20 -39.99 8.54
C ASN A 180 -11.11 -38.75 8.62
N LYS A 181 -11.20 -37.97 7.52
CA LYS A 181 -11.94 -36.70 7.43
C LYS A 181 -11.42 -35.57 8.34
N LYS A 182 -10.24 -35.72 8.94
CA LYS A 182 -9.52 -34.66 9.65
C LYS A 182 -8.34 -34.21 8.81
N VAL A 183 -8.17 -32.90 8.69
CA VAL A 183 -6.99 -32.31 8.05
C VAL A 183 -5.85 -32.30 9.06
N ALA A 184 -4.73 -32.91 8.68
CA ALA A 184 -3.49 -32.84 9.41
C ALA A 184 -2.53 -31.89 8.70
N GLU A 185 -2.00 -30.93 9.43
CA GLU A 185 -1.14 -29.83 8.94
C GLU A 185 -0.19 -29.41 10.08
N PHE A 186 0.78 -28.56 9.79
CA PHE A 186 1.66 -28.02 10.83
C PHE A 186 0.97 -26.87 11.56
N ASP A 187 1.09 -26.86 12.89
CA ASP A 187 0.43 -25.91 13.77
C ASP A 187 1.30 -24.66 14.04
N ALA A 188 2.62 -24.77 13.85
CA ALA A 188 3.56 -23.65 13.92
C ALA A 188 4.85 -23.97 13.14
N LEU A 189 5.56 -22.92 12.73
CA LEU A 189 6.87 -23.00 12.09
C LEU A 189 7.98 -22.63 13.09
N TRP A 190 9.12 -23.30 12.97
CA TRP A 190 10.35 -22.99 13.69
C TRP A 190 11.42 -22.55 12.69
N LEU A 191 11.95 -21.33 12.82
CA LEU A 191 13.05 -20.88 11.98
C LEU A 191 14.38 -21.34 12.57
N GLY A 192 15.12 -22.14 11.81
CA GLY A 192 16.43 -22.65 12.23
C GLY A 192 17.48 -21.54 12.35
N ALA A 193 18.50 -21.73 13.20
CA ALA A 193 19.52 -20.73 13.53
C ALA A 193 20.37 -20.24 12.34
N GLU A 194 20.41 -20.99 11.23
CA GLU A 194 21.17 -20.60 10.02
C GLU A 194 20.40 -19.66 9.08
N SER A 195 19.12 -19.37 9.36
CA SER A 195 18.24 -18.63 8.44
C SER A 195 18.37 -17.10 8.51
N GLU A 196 19.01 -16.53 9.54
CA GLU A 196 19.24 -15.08 9.65
C GLU A 196 20.26 -14.54 8.62
N ALA A 197 21.14 -15.40 8.09
CA ALA A 197 22.22 -14.97 7.19
C ALA A 197 21.77 -14.68 5.75
N LEU A 198 20.58 -15.11 5.33
CA LEU A 198 20.16 -15.05 3.91
C LEU A 198 19.18 -13.91 3.55
N MET A 199 18.80 -13.06 4.50
CA MET A 199 17.86 -11.95 4.28
C MET A 199 18.54 -10.62 3.90
N ALA A 200 19.86 -10.63 3.65
CA ALA A 200 20.67 -9.43 3.38
C ALA A 200 21.45 -9.48 2.05
N LEU A 201 20.86 -10.03 0.99
CA LEU A 201 21.31 -9.88 -0.39
C LEU A 201 20.18 -9.28 -1.23
#